data_AF-A0A1F8F5W7-F1
#
_entry.id   AF-A0A1F8F5W7-F1
#
_cell.length_a   1.000
_cell.length_b   1.000
_cell.length_c   1.000
_cell.angle_alpha   90.00
_cell.angle_beta   90.00
_cell.angle_gamma   90.00
#
_symmetry.space_group_name_H-M   'P 1'
#
loop_
_entity.id
_entity.type
_entity.pdbx_description
1 polymer ?
#
loop_
_entity_poly.entity_id
_entity_poly.type
_entity_poly.pdbx_seq_one_letter_code
_entity_poly.pdbx_strand_id
1 'polypeptide(L)'
;MFELIRWSTFLATISLVIVGYTDQLRLIFFRQDTTGLSLMMILLSFWSWLSYALYGYFQKDRKIFWPNLLGTVIIGLILLSFLFY
;
A
#
# COMPACT_ATOMS: atom_id res chain seq x y z
N MET A 1 24.36 -5.51 9.71
CA MET A 1 23.88 -4.17 9.29
C MET A 1 22.74 -4.25 8.28
N PHE A 2 22.88 -5.00 7.16
CA PHE A 2 21.82 -5.18 6.17
C PHE A 2 20.50 -5.78 6.72
N GLU A 3 20.59 -6.73 7.65
CA GLU A 3 19.39 -7.41 8.15
C GLU A 3 18.52 -6.51 9.05
N LEU A 4 19.14 -5.60 9.81
CA LEU A 4 18.41 -4.61 10.61
C LEU A 4 17.63 -3.66 9.71
N ILE A 5 18.24 -3.21 8.59
CA ILE A 5 17.57 -2.38 7.60
C ILE A 5 16.36 -3.10 7.01
N ARG A 6 16.51 -4.38 6.61
CA ARG A 6 15.40 -5.18 6.06
C ARG A 6 14.23 -5.33 7.04
N TRP A 7 14.52 -5.56 8.31
CA TRP A 7 13.49 -5.61 9.35
C TRP A 7 12.83 -4.26 9.58
N SER A 8 13.59 -3.17 9.61
CA SER A 8 13.05 -1.82 9.71
C SER A 8 12.15 -1.48 8.53
N THR A 9 12.57 -1.79 7.30
CA THR A 9 11.75 -1.61 6.10
C THR A 9 10.47 -2.42 6.19
N PHE A 10 10.55 -3.72 6.52
CA PHE A 10 9.38 -4.58 6.70
C PHE A 10 8.37 -3.99 7.71
N LEU A 11 8.85 -3.59 8.89
CA LEU A 11 8.00 -3.01 9.93
C LEU A 11 7.39 -1.67 9.49
N ALA A 12 8.17 -0.80 8.85
CA ALA A 12 7.67 0.46 8.33
C ALA A 12 6.58 0.26 7.26
N THR A 13 6.82 -0.67 6.33
CA THR A 13 5.87 -1.02 5.26
C THR A 13 4.57 -1.57 5.84
N ILE A 14 4.64 -2.49 6.80
CA ILE A 14 3.44 -3.02 7.47
C ILE A 14 2.71 -1.92 8.24
N SER A 15 3.44 -1.08 8.97
CA SER A 15 2.84 -0.02 9.79
C SER A 15 2.09 0.99 8.92
N LEU A 16 2.66 1.37 7.77
CA LEU A 16 2.02 2.27 6.82
C LEU A 16 0.72 1.66 6.26
N VAL A 17 0.73 0.37 5.92
CA VAL A 17 -0.45 -0.30 5.37
C VAL A 17 -1.54 -0.47 6.42
N ILE A 18 -1.18 -0.95 7.62
CA ILE A 18 -2.14 -1.20 8.70
C ILE A 18 -2.70 0.09 9.28
N VAL A 19 -1.87 1.11 9.49
CA VAL A 19 -2.32 2.37 10.12
C VAL A 19 -2.76 3.37 9.05
N GLY A 20 -1.85 3.77 8.18
CA GLY A 20 -2.08 4.87 7.23
C GLY A 20 -3.22 4.57 6.25
N TYR A 21 -3.11 3.48 5.49
CA TYR A 21 -4.11 3.19 4.46
C TYR A 21 -5.43 2.68 5.00
N THR A 22 -5.44 1.96 6.13
CA THR A 22 -6.70 1.56 6.77
C THR A 22 -7.48 2.77 7.28
N ASP A 23 -6.81 3.76 7.90
CA ASP A 23 -7.46 4.99 8.33
C ASP A 23 -8.01 5.78 7.13
N GLN A 24 -7.24 5.85 6.04
CA GLN A 24 -7.70 6.48 4.80
C GLN A 24 -8.94 5.78 4.22
N LEU A 25 -8.93 4.45 4.12
CA LEU A 25 -10.10 3.68 3.69
C LEU A 25 -11.31 3.94 4.59
N ARG A 26 -11.11 3.90 5.91
CA ARG A 26 -12.19 4.15 6.88
C ARG A 26 -12.82 5.54 6.66
N LEU A 27 -12.00 6.55 6.42
CA LEU A 27 -12.48 7.92 6.15
C LEU A 27 -13.25 8.00 4.84
N ILE A 28 -12.76 7.37 3.76
CA ILE A 28 -13.46 7.33 2.48
C ILE A 28 -14.82 6.64 2.63
N PHE A 29 -14.86 5.48 3.28
CA PHE A 29 -16.12 4.75 3.51
C PHE A 29 -17.12 5.54 4.35
N PHE A 30 -16.65 6.23 5.40
CA PHE A 30 -17.53 7.01 6.27
C PHE A 30 -18.03 8.30 5.61
N ARG A 31 -17.16 8.99 4.87
CA ARG A 31 -17.51 10.24 4.18
C ARG A 31 -18.20 10.01 2.84
N GLN A 32 -18.12 8.80 2.29
CA GLN A 32 -18.58 8.45 0.94
C GLN A 32 -18.01 9.43 -0.10
N ASP A 33 -16.75 9.81 0.08
CA ASP A 33 -16.14 10.89 -0.67
C ASP A 33 -14.63 10.67 -0.81
N THR A 34 -14.12 10.88 -2.04
CA THR A 34 -12.69 10.87 -2.38
C THR A 34 -12.13 12.29 -2.59
N THR A 35 -12.95 13.33 -2.42
CA THR A 35 -12.54 14.73 -2.58
C THR A 35 -11.40 15.08 -1.63
N GLY A 36 -10.30 15.60 -2.20
CA GLY A 36 -9.06 15.89 -1.47
C GLY A 36 -7.97 14.81 -1.61
N LEU A 37 -8.27 13.67 -2.23
CA LEU A 37 -7.27 12.69 -2.63
C LEU A 37 -6.84 12.90 -4.09
N SER A 38 -5.53 12.88 -4.33
CA SER A 38 -5.00 12.95 -5.70
C SER A 38 -5.04 11.58 -6.35
N LEU A 39 -5.93 11.38 -7.33
CA LEU A 39 -6.02 10.14 -8.11
C LEU A 39 -4.66 9.74 -8.70
N MET A 40 -3.88 10.71 -9.20
CA MET A 40 -2.55 10.44 -9.74
C MET A 40 -1.58 9.91 -8.68
N MET A 41 -1.62 10.45 -7.47
CA MET A 41 -0.79 9.91 -6.38
C MET A 41 -1.20 8.49 -6.00
N ILE A 42 -2.50 8.18 -6.04
CA ILE A 42 -2.99 6.82 -5.75
C ILE A 42 -2.58 5.84 -6.86
N LEU A 43 -2.66 6.23 -8.13
CA LEU A 43 -2.18 5.41 -9.25
C LEU A 43 -0.67 5.14 -9.17
N LEU A 44 0.14 6.17 -8.90
CA LEU A 44 1.58 6.03 -8.71
C LEU A 44 1.91 5.17 -7.49
N SER A 45 1.14 5.33 -6.40
CA SER A 45 1.29 4.48 -5.22
C SER A 45 0.98 3.03 -5.56
N PHE A 46 -0.16 2.75 -6.19
CA PHE A 46 -0.54 1.40 -6.63
C PHE A 46 0.55 0.77 -7.50
N TRP A 47 1.07 1.52 -8.48
CA TRP A 47 2.16 1.06 -9.33
C TRP A 47 3.43 0.73 -8.53
N SER A 48 3.81 1.58 -7.58
CA SER A 48 4.97 1.37 -6.71
C SER A 48 4.81 0.10 -5.88
N TRP A 49 3.68 -0.05 -5.18
CA TRP A 49 3.38 -1.22 -4.35
C TRP A 49 3.41 -2.52 -5.17
N LEU A 50 2.76 -2.52 -6.33
CA LEU A 50 2.74 -3.67 -7.23
C LEU A 50 4.15 -4.00 -7.74
N SER A 51 4.94 -2.98 -8.10
CA SER A 51 6.32 -3.17 -8.58
C SER A 51 7.21 -3.81 -7.52
N TYR A 52 7.12 -3.38 -6.26
CA TYR A 52 7.88 -3.98 -5.16
C TYR A 52 7.40 -5.36 -4.78
N ALA A 53 6.09 -5.63 -4.85
CA ALA A 53 5.56 -6.97 -4.66
C ALA A 53 6.10 -7.92 -5.74
N LEU A 54 6.03 -7.53 -7.02
CA LEU A 54 6.59 -8.32 -8.13
C LEU A 54 8.10 -8.53 -7.97
N TYR A 55 8.85 -7.49 -7.60
CA TYR A 55 10.28 -7.60 -7.32
C TYR A 55 10.57 -8.63 -6.21
N GLY A 56 9.86 -8.55 -5.08
CA GLY A 56 10.00 -9.50 -3.98
C GLY A 56 9.68 -10.93 -4.40
N TYR A 57 8.68 -11.12 -5.26
CA TYR A 57 8.34 -12.42 -5.84
C TYR A 57 9.48 -12.96 -6.71
N PHE A 58 9.97 -12.18 -7.68
CA PHE A 58 11.04 -12.62 -8.59
C PHE A 58 12.36 -12.91 -7.88
N GLN A 59 12.69 -12.13 -6.85
CA GLN A 59 13.91 -12.33 -6.04
C GLN A 59 13.74 -13.38 -4.93
N LYS A 60 12.54 -13.99 -4.81
CA LYS A 60 12.19 -14.92 -3.73
C LYS A 60 12.38 -14.31 -2.33
N ASP A 61 12.33 -12.98 -2.21
CA ASP A 61 12.42 -12.26 -0.93
C ASP A 61 11.03 -12.09 -0.32
N ARG A 62 10.69 -13.02 0.58
CA ARG A 62 9.40 -13.02 1.29
C ARG A 62 9.20 -11.78 2.17
N LYS A 63 10.28 -11.16 2.67
CA LYS A 63 10.19 -9.98 3.54
C LYS A 63 9.83 -8.72 2.75
N ILE A 64 10.18 -8.67 1.47
CA ILE A 64 9.72 -7.59 0.58
C ILE A 64 8.35 -7.95 0.02
N PHE A 65 8.14 -9.19 -0.40
CA PHE A 65 6.92 -9.63 -1.07
C PHE A 65 5.64 -9.39 -0.25
N TRP A 66 5.54 -10.01 0.94
CA TRP A 66 4.29 -10.02 1.71
C TRP A 66 3.76 -8.64 2.11
N PRO A 67 4.56 -7.72 2.67
CA PRO A 67 4.04 -6.42 3.07
C PRO A 67 3.71 -5.55 1.86
N ASN A 68 4.43 -5.70 0.74
CA ASN A 68 4.11 -4.96 -0.48
C ASN A 68 2.87 -5.50 -1.20
N LEU A 69 2.65 -6.81 -1.15
CA LEU A 69 1.40 -7.41 -1.63
C LEU A 69 0.21 -6.90 -0.82
N LEU A 70 0.32 -6.87 0.52
CA LEU A 70 -0.70 -6.29 1.39
C LEU A 70 -0.98 -4.82 1.01
N GLY A 71 0.07 -4.01 0.86
CA GLY A 71 -0.06 -2.61 0.45
C GLY A 71 -0.73 -2.45 -0.91
N THR A 72 -0.40 -3.32 -1.88
CA THR A 72 -1.04 -3.35 -3.22
C THR A 72 -2.54 -3.60 -3.12
N VAL A 73 -2.96 -4.54 -2.27
CA VAL A 73 -4.39 -4.84 -2.06
C VAL A 73 -5.09 -3.63 -1.44
N ILE A 74 -4.54 -3.05 -0.36
CA ILE A 74 -5.21 -1.93 0.33
C ILE A 74 -5.28 -0.68 -0.55
N ILE A 75 -4.18 -0.29 -1.22
CA ILE A 75 -4.20 0.86 -2.13
C ILE A 75 -5.07 0.60 -3.37
N GLY A 76 -5.23 -0.67 -3.77
CA GLY A 76 -6.20 -1.08 -4.79
C GLY A 76 -7.64 -0.86 -4.35
N LEU A 77 -7.98 -1.11 -3.09
CA LEU A 77 -9.30 -0.78 -2.54
C LEU A 77 -9.55 0.75 -2.54
N ILE A 78 -8.53 1.54 -2.18
CA ILE A 78 -8.62 3.01 -2.26
C ILE A 78 -8.80 3.44 -3.72
N LEU A 79 -8.08 2.85 -4.67
CA LEU A 79 -8.25 3.15 -6.09
C LEU A 79 -9.66 2.80 -6.58
N LEU A 80 -10.19 1.63 -6.18
CA LEU A 80 -11.56 1.23 -6.50
C LEU A 80 -12.60 2.21 -5.93
N SER A 81 -12.35 2.79 -4.76
CA SER A 81 -13.29 3.76 -4.18
C SER A 81 -13.50 5.02 -5.02
N PHE A 82 -12.53 5.43 -5.86
CA PHE A 82 -12.73 6.53 -6.83
C PHE A 82 -13.76 6.22 -7.92
N LEU A 83 -14.10 4.94 -8.13
CA LEU A 83 -15.12 4.54 -9.10
C LEU A 83 -16.53 4.55 -8.49
N PHE A 84 -16.64 4.49 -7.16
CA PHE A 84 -17.91 4.38 -6.44
C PHE A 84 -18.28 5.66 -5.67
N TYR A 85 -17.29 6.47 -5.26
CA TYR A 85 -17.44 7.69 -4.47
C TYR A 85 -16.67 8.85 -5.12
#